data_AF-A0A6L8NGJ2-F1
#
_entry.id   AF-A0A6L8NGJ2-F1
#
_cell.length_a   1.000
_cell.length_b   1.000
_cell.length_c   1.000
_cell.angle_alpha   90.00
_cell.angle_beta   90.00
_cell.angle_gamma   90.00
#
_symmetry.space_group_name_H-M   'P 1'
#
loop_
_entity.id
_entity.type
_entity.pdbx_description
1 polymer ?
#
loop_
_entity_poly.entity_id
_entity_poly.type
_entity_poly.pdbx_seq_one_letter_code
_entity_poly.pdbx_strand_id
1 'polypeptide(L)'
;MSLTVEQLAGYVDRELDGDLARWFPDEPWVGIPESTRPVDPFLARLPAGAATALAGFDRRVRSGTLPQCLDIYDWSYAFEFEANDCRILDSDYETELSDEDVWSIGADGGGNYYVVLANGRVAVWFHEEEVIEADTQFDNLDVFLWSIVRYHAVRAGVLELAAVEADFRALGQPGVLAPEVGLLASLS
;
A
#
# COMPACT_ATOMS: atom_id res chain seq x y z
N MET A 1 16.43 19.92 5.35
CA MET A 1 16.67 18.98 4.24
C MET A 1 15.33 18.43 3.85
N SER A 2 15.03 18.33 2.56
CA SER A 2 13.81 17.69 2.06
C SER A 2 13.93 16.18 2.22
N LEU A 3 12.84 15.52 2.64
CA LEU A 3 12.77 14.07 2.69
C LEU A 3 12.99 13.45 1.30
N THR A 4 13.74 12.35 1.21
CA THR A 4 13.95 11.60 -0.03
C THR A 4 13.53 10.14 0.11
N VAL A 5 13.28 9.49 -1.03
CA VAL A 5 12.91 8.06 -1.09
C VAL A 5 13.97 7.18 -0.41
N GLU A 6 15.25 7.48 -0.60
CA GLU A 6 16.35 6.70 0.00
C GLU A 6 16.37 6.78 1.53
N GLN A 7 15.91 7.89 2.10
CA GLN A 7 15.84 8.04 3.56
C GLN A 7 14.76 7.15 4.17
N LEU A 8 13.72 6.84 3.39
CA LEU A 8 12.63 5.94 3.77
C LEU A 8 12.94 4.46 3.56
N ALA A 9 14.06 4.10 2.94
CA ALA A 9 14.45 2.70 2.78
C ALA A 9 14.48 1.95 4.13
N GLY A 10 13.73 0.85 4.23
CA GLY A 10 13.56 0.07 5.45
C GLY A 10 12.63 0.72 6.50
N TYR A 11 11.76 1.64 6.09
CA TYR A 11 10.72 2.22 6.94
C TYR A 11 9.84 1.15 7.60
N VAL A 12 9.46 0.10 6.85
CA VAL A 12 8.62 -1.00 7.35
C VAL A 12 9.21 -1.65 8.60
N ASP A 13 10.52 -1.85 8.65
CA ASP A 13 11.16 -2.52 9.77
C ASP A 13 11.57 -1.56 10.90
N ARG A 14 11.90 -0.30 10.57
CA ARG A 14 12.47 0.65 11.53
C ARG A 14 11.43 1.49 12.26
N GLU A 15 10.40 1.96 11.56
CA GLU A 15 9.58 3.09 12.02
C GLU A 15 8.08 2.85 11.94
N LEU A 16 7.61 1.94 11.07
CA LEU A 16 6.18 1.67 10.87
C LEU A 16 5.44 1.40 12.19
N ASP A 17 5.94 0.49 13.04
CA ASP A 17 5.28 0.14 14.30
C ASP A 17 5.14 1.34 15.24
N GLY A 18 6.13 2.24 15.25
CA GLY A 18 6.13 3.44 16.07
C GLY A 18 5.10 4.46 15.59
N ASP A 19 4.99 4.67 14.28
CA ASP A 19 3.99 5.56 13.68
C ASP A 19 2.57 5.02 13.90
N LEU A 20 2.37 3.71 13.71
CA LEU A 20 1.08 3.05 13.93
C LEU A 20 0.63 3.14 15.39
N ALA A 21 1.51 2.82 16.35
CA ALA A 21 1.20 2.93 17.77
C ALA A 21 0.95 4.39 18.21
N ARG A 22 1.58 5.35 17.53
CA ARG A 22 1.42 6.78 17.82
C ARG A 22 0.07 7.32 17.34
N TRP A 23 -0.38 6.94 16.15
CA TRP A 23 -1.54 7.55 15.50
C TRP A 23 -2.81 6.70 15.53
N PHE A 24 -2.68 5.39 15.70
CA PHE A 24 -3.80 4.44 15.69
C PHE A 24 -3.78 3.51 16.92
N PRO A 25 -3.63 4.03 18.16
CA PRO A 25 -3.50 3.18 19.35
C PRO A 25 -4.78 2.41 19.70
N ASP A 26 -5.94 2.92 19.28
CA ASP A 26 -7.26 2.41 19.63
C ASP A 26 -7.95 1.71 18.45
N GLU A 27 -7.29 1.62 17.28
CA GLU A 27 -7.85 0.94 16.12
C GLU A 27 -7.89 -0.58 16.35
N PRO A 28 -8.94 -1.27 15.88
CA PRO A 28 -8.99 -2.72 15.92
C PRO A 28 -7.78 -3.32 15.21
N TRP A 29 -7.30 -4.45 15.70
CA TRP A 29 -6.23 -5.18 15.02
C TRP A 29 -6.76 -5.88 13.77
N VAL A 30 -5.95 -5.88 12.72
CA VAL A 30 -6.17 -6.69 11.53
C VAL A 30 -6.23 -8.17 11.91
N GLY A 31 -7.18 -8.89 11.31
CA GLY A 31 -7.28 -10.33 11.39
C GLY A 31 -7.58 -10.90 10.01
N ILE A 32 -6.74 -11.82 9.55
CA ILE A 32 -6.93 -12.55 8.29
C ILE A 32 -7.04 -14.06 8.56
N PRO A 33 -7.78 -14.82 7.74
CA PRO A 33 -7.88 -16.27 7.87
C PRO A 33 -6.54 -16.97 7.75
N GLU A 34 -6.35 -18.09 8.47
CA GLU A 34 -5.18 -18.96 8.28
C GLU A 34 -5.09 -19.53 6.85
N SER A 35 -6.22 -19.59 6.13
CA SER A 35 -6.31 -20.03 4.75
C SER A 35 -5.82 -19.00 3.72
N THR A 36 -5.51 -17.77 4.13
CA THR A 36 -4.97 -16.74 3.23
C THR A 36 -3.67 -17.23 2.58
N ARG A 37 -3.60 -17.16 1.23
CA ARG A 37 -2.47 -17.69 0.44
C ARG A 37 -1.11 -17.21 0.97
N PRO A 38 -0.05 -18.03 0.88
CA PRO A 38 1.28 -17.65 1.37
C PRO A 38 1.93 -16.61 0.47
N VAL A 39 2.68 -15.67 1.06
CA VAL A 39 3.38 -14.60 0.32
C VAL A 39 4.68 -15.07 -0.33
N ASP A 40 5.28 -16.16 0.16
CA ASP A 40 6.60 -16.65 -0.25
C ASP A 40 6.81 -16.79 -1.78
N PRO A 41 5.84 -17.33 -2.57
CA PRO A 41 6.00 -17.41 -4.02
C PRO A 41 6.17 -16.04 -4.67
N PHE A 42 5.44 -15.02 -4.20
CA PHE A 42 5.54 -13.68 -4.72
C PHE A 42 6.84 -12.99 -4.28
N LEU A 43 7.28 -13.21 -3.03
CA LEU A 43 8.57 -12.68 -2.53
C LEU A 43 9.76 -13.11 -3.40
N ALA A 44 9.73 -14.34 -3.92
CA ALA A 44 10.78 -14.86 -4.78
C ALA A 44 10.89 -14.15 -6.14
N ARG A 45 9.85 -13.44 -6.57
CA ARG A 45 9.80 -12.68 -7.83
C ARG A 45 10.23 -11.22 -7.66
N LEU A 46 10.21 -10.70 -6.43
CA LEU A 46 10.48 -9.30 -6.14
C LEU A 46 11.98 -8.96 -6.12
N PRO A 47 12.36 -7.72 -6.44
CA PRO A 47 13.66 -7.18 -6.08
C PRO A 47 13.91 -7.31 -4.57
N ALA A 48 15.16 -7.58 -4.17
CA ALA A 48 15.50 -7.93 -2.78
C ALA A 48 15.00 -6.93 -1.71
N GLY A 49 15.06 -5.62 -2.01
CA GLY A 49 14.55 -4.58 -1.11
C GLY A 49 13.02 -4.65 -0.95
N ALA A 50 12.29 -4.79 -2.06
CA ALA A 50 10.84 -4.94 -2.06
C ALA A 50 10.39 -6.24 -1.37
N ALA A 51 11.10 -7.35 -1.61
CA ALA A 51 10.85 -8.61 -0.94
C ALA A 51 11.02 -8.49 0.59
N THR A 52 12.06 -7.78 1.05
CA THR A 52 12.30 -7.55 2.48
C THR A 52 11.16 -6.73 3.09
N ALA A 53 10.79 -5.62 2.46
CA ALA A 53 9.69 -4.77 2.95
C ALA A 53 8.36 -5.53 2.99
N LEU A 54 8.00 -6.27 1.93
CA LEU A 54 6.76 -7.02 1.89
C LEU A 54 6.75 -8.18 2.90
N ALA A 55 7.86 -8.89 3.09
CA ALA A 55 7.96 -9.92 4.14
C ALA A 55 7.82 -9.31 5.55
N GLY A 56 8.39 -8.12 5.77
CA GLY A 56 8.23 -7.36 7.02
C GLY A 56 6.79 -6.96 7.28
N PHE A 57 6.07 -6.54 6.23
CA PHE A 57 4.67 -6.15 6.31
C PHE A 57 3.73 -7.36 6.49
N ASP A 58 3.87 -8.42 5.68
CA ASP A 58 3.07 -9.66 5.76
C ASP A 58 3.16 -10.29 7.15
N ARG A 59 4.35 -10.32 7.75
CA ARG A 59 4.53 -10.82 9.13
C ARG A 59 3.65 -10.09 10.13
N ARG A 60 3.52 -8.75 10.02
CA ARG A 60 2.73 -7.90 10.92
C ARG A 60 1.22 -8.11 10.73
N VAL A 61 0.80 -8.25 9.48
CA VAL A 61 -0.59 -8.61 9.12
C VAL A 61 -0.94 -9.97 9.73
N ARG A 62 -0.10 -10.99 9.50
CA ARG A 62 -0.34 -12.36 9.98
C ARG A 62 -0.22 -12.51 11.49
N SER A 63 0.59 -11.70 12.17
CA SER A 63 0.67 -11.72 13.64
C SER A 63 -0.49 -10.98 14.32
N GLY A 64 -1.37 -10.30 13.55
CA GLY A 64 -2.46 -9.50 14.10
C GLY A 64 -1.95 -8.31 14.92
N THR A 65 -0.80 -7.76 14.56
CA THR A 65 -0.16 -6.62 15.27
C THR A 65 -0.24 -5.33 14.47
N LEU A 66 -0.96 -5.33 13.36
CA LEU A 66 -1.21 -4.16 12.52
C LEU A 66 -2.60 -3.60 12.84
N PRO A 67 -2.77 -2.30 13.15
CA PRO A 67 -4.08 -1.71 13.33
C PRO A 67 -4.83 -1.60 11.99
N GLN A 68 -6.16 -1.54 12.06
CA GLN A 68 -7.03 -1.50 10.89
C GLN A 68 -7.12 -0.09 10.28
N CYS A 69 -6.03 0.35 9.67
CA CYS A 69 -5.94 1.68 9.03
C CYS A 69 -5.78 1.63 7.50
N LEU A 70 -5.91 0.44 6.90
CA LEU A 70 -5.68 0.17 5.47
C LEU A 70 -6.75 -0.76 4.85
N ASP A 71 -7.90 -0.89 5.50
CA ASP A 71 -8.97 -1.83 5.13
C ASP A 71 -8.45 -3.22 4.75
N ILE A 72 -7.65 -3.80 5.65
CA ILE A 72 -7.03 -5.11 5.47
C ILE A 72 -7.96 -6.16 6.05
N TYR A 73 -8.61 -6.89 5.16
CA TYR A 73 -9.58 -7.95 5.46
C TYR A 73 -9.28 -9.18 4.62
N ASP A 74 -10.04 -10.26 4.84
CA ASP A 74 -9.96 -11.48 4.02
C ASP A 74 -10.30 -11.27 2.55
N TRP A 75 -11.09 -10.24 2.24
CA TRP A 75 -11.48 -9.85 0.88
C TRP A 75 -10.51 -8.86 0.21
N SER A 76 -9.54 -8.27 0.93
CA SER A 76 -8.59 -7.30 0.35
C SER A 76 -7.14 -7.73 0.45
N TYR A 77 -6.74 -8.45 1.50
CA TYR A 77 -5.36 -8.88 1.66
C TYR A 77 -5.08 -10.18 0.93
N ALA A 78 -3.99 -10.23 0.16
CA ALA A 78 -3.62 -11.36 -0.66
C ALA A 78 -4.74 -11.84 -1.60
N PHE A 79 -5.59 -10.91 -2.04
CA PHE A 79 -6.71 -11.18 -2.94
C PHE A 79 -6.27 -12.04 -4.14
N GLU A 80 -7.11 -13.01 -4.48
CA GLU A 80 -6.93 -13.96 -5.59
C GLU A 80 -7.82 -13.49 -6.74
N PHE A 81 -7.27 -12.70 -7.66
CA PHE A 81 -8.01 -12.05 -8.74
C PHE A 81 -8.65 -13.10 -9.68
N GLU A 82 -7.88 -14.10 -10.11
CA GLU A 82 -8.37 -15.18 -10.98
C GLU A 82 -9.51 -15.98 -10.33
N ALA A 83 -9.39 -16.29 -9.03
CA ALA A 83 -10.42 -17.03 -8.29
C ALA A 83 -11.72 -16.25 -8.10
N ASN A 84 -11.68 -14.92 -8.25
CA ASN A 84 -12.82 -14.02 -8.17
C ASN A 84 -13.30 -13.53 -9.55
N ASP A 85 -12.83 -14.15 -10.63
CA ASP A 85 -13.16 -13.77 -12.02
C ASP A 85 -12.80 -12.31 -12.35
N CYS A 86 -11.79 -11.74 -11.68
CA CYS A 86 -11.28 -10.40 -11.93
C CYS A 86 -10.05 -10.46 -12.84
N ARG A 87 -9.96 -9.51 -13.78
CA ARG A 87 -8.74 -9.32 -14.57
C ARG A 87 -7.77 -8.35 -13.90
N ILE A 88 -6.54 -8.35 -14.38
CA ILE A 88 -5.53 -7.37 -14.03
C ILE A 88 -4.91 -6.87 -15.32
N LEU A 89 -5.35 -5.71 -15.80
CA LEU A 89 -4.70 -5.03 -16.92
C LEU A 89 -3.58 -4.15 -16.38
N ASP A 90 -2.42 -4.15 -17.02
CA ASP A 90 -1.41 -3.12 -16.80
C ASP A 90 -1.95 -1.76 -17.26
N SER A 91 -1.26 -0.70 -16.89
CA SER A 91 -1.63 0.69 -17.16
C SER A 91 -1.73 1.09 -18.64
N ASP A 92 -1.34 0.20 -19.56
CA ASP A 92 -1.55 0.36 -21.00
C ASP A 92 -2.93 -0.11 -21.48
N TYR A 93 -3.75 -0.68 -20.58
CA TYR A 93 -5.08 -1.23 -20.85
C TYR A 93 -5.10 -2.40 -21.84
N GLU A 94 -3.93 -2.98 -22.15
CA GLU A 94 -3.77 -4.04 -23.15
C GLU A 94 -3.03 -5.26 -22.58
N THR A 95 -2.00 -5.05 -21.77
CA THR A 95 -1.18 -6.11 -21.21
C THR A 95 -1.87 -6.73 -20.01
N GLU A 96 -2.23 -8.00 -20.10
CA GLU A 96 -2.83 -8.74 -19.00
C GLU A 96 -1.75 -9.30 -18.06
N LEU A 97 -1.93 -9.06 -16.76
CA LEU A 97 -1.13 -9.55 -15.65
C LEU A 97 -1.89 -10.67 -14.91
N SER A 98 -1.18 -11.43 -14.11
CA SER A 98 -1.73 -12.53 -13.31
C SER A 98 -1.60 -12.29 -11.80
N ASP A 99 -2.25 -13.15 -11.00
CA ASP A 99 -2.08 -13.21 -9.54
C ASP A 99 -0.64 -13.43 -9.07
N GLU A 100 0.23 -13.91 -9.97
CA GLU A 100 1.65 -14.07 -9.68
C GLU A 100 2.44 -12.75 -9.87
N ASP A 101 1.87 -11.77 -10.59
CA ASP A 101 2.51 -10.49 -10.93
C ASP A 101 2.16 -9.38 -9.94
N VAL A 102 1.13 -9.59 -9.10
CA VAL A 102 0.65 -8.64 -8.11
C VAL A 102 0.37 -9.28 -6.75
N TRP A 103 0.48 -8.48 -5.69
CA TRP A 103 0.07 -8.87 -4.34
C TRP A 103 -0.72 -7.76 -3.69
N SER A 104 -2.01 -8.02 -3.43
CA SER A 104 -2.87 -7.06 -2.73
C SER A 104 -2.51 -6.96 -1.24
N ILE A 105 -2.37 -5.74 -0.74
CA ILE A 105 -1.94 -5.43 0.64
C ILE A 105 -3.01 -4.71 1.46
N GLY A 106 -4.15 -4.34 0.85
CA GLY A 106 -5.24 -3.60 1.50
C GLY A 106 -6.14 -2.93 0.47
N ALA A 107 -7.06 -2.10 0.93
CA ALA A 107 -8.01 -1.39 0.08
C ALA A 107 -8.13 0.10 0.45
N ASP A 108 -8.66 0.90 -0.47
CA ASP A 108 -8.88 2.34 -0.27
C ASP A 108 -10.24 2.68 0.40
N GLY A 109 -11.04 1.67 0.72
CA GLY A 109 -12.40 1.79 1.24
C GLY A 109 -13.47 2.10 0.19
N GLY A 110 -13.08 2.30 -1.07
CA GLY A 110 -13.94 2.48 -2.24
C GLY A 110 -14.09 1.22 -3.08
N GLY A 111 -13.40 0.13 -2.72
CA GLY A 111 -13.40 -1.14 -3.45
C GLY A 111 -12.15 -1.35 -4.31
N ASN A 112 -11.23 -0.40 -4.35
CA ASN A 112 -9.96 -0.53 -5.07
C ASN A 112 -8.89 -1.10 -4.16
N TYR A 113 -7.94 -1.82 -4.75
CA TYR A 113 -6.91 -2.51 -3.98
C TYR A 113 -5.54 -1.88 -4.16
N TYR A 114 -4.83 -1.70 -3.06
CA TYR A 114 -3.40 -1.39 -3.11
C TYR A 114 -2.65 -2.67 -3.42
N VAL A 115 -1.90 -2.70 -4.52
CA VAL A 115 -1.16 -3.87 -4.98
C VAL A 115 0.32 -3.59 -5.10
N VAL A 116 1.14 -4.51 -4.60
CA VAL A 116 2.58 -4.55 -4.90
C VAL A 116 2.76 -5.26 -6.23
N LEU A 117 3.47 -4.64 -7.16
CA LEU A 117 3.78 -5.23 -8.47
C LEU A 117 5.10 -6.02 -8.40
N ALA A 118 5.30 -7.00 -9.29
CA ALA A 118 6.52 -7.81 -9.34
C ALA A 118 7.82 -6.99 -9.52
N ASN A 119 7.73 -5.76 -10.01
CA ASN A 119 8.86 -4.82 -10.10
C ASN A 119 9.17 -4.08 -8.79
N GLY A 120 8.39 -4.30 -7.72
CA GLY A 120 8.54 -3.70 -6.39
C GLY A 120 7.79 -2.39 -6.16
N ARG A 121 7.13 -1.82 -7.18
CA ARG A 121 6.27 -0.64 -7.04
C ARG A 121 4.96 -1.00 -6.35
N VAL A 122 4.29 0.03 -5.83
CA VAL A 122 2.91 -0.10 -5.35
C VAL A 122 2.01 0.76 -6.22
N ALA A 123 0.81 0.27 -6.53
CA ALA A 123 -0.18 1.00 -7.30
C ALA A 123 -1.59 0.66 -6.78
N VAL A 124 -2.58 1.39 -7.25
CA VAL A 124 -3.99 1.02 -7.09
C VAL A 124 -4.40 0.16 -8.29
N TRP A 125 -4.99 -1.00 -8.02
CA TRP A 125 -5.82 -1.71 -8.98
C TRP A 125 -7.26 -1.17 -8.86
N PHE A 126 -7.74 -0.57 -9.95
CA PHE A 126 -9.05 0.07 -10.03
C PHE A 126 -10.11 -0.97 -10.42
N HIS A 127 -11.08 -1.20 -9.54
CA HIS A 127 -11.97 -2.35 -9.66
C HIS A 127 -12.98 -2.24 -10.81
N GLU A 128 -13.35 -1.02 -11.22
CA GLU A 128 -14.37 -0.83 -12.26
C GLU A 128 -13.83 -1.16 -13.65
N GLU A 129 -12.54 -0.92 -13.88
CA GLU A 129 -11.87 -1.15 -15.16
C GLU A 129 -10.87 -2.31 -15.11
N GLU A 130 -10.65 -2.87 -13.92
CA GLU A 130 -9.76 -4.00 -13.65
C GLU A 130 -8.30 -3.71 -14.05
N VAL A 131 -7.85 -2.47 -13.85
CA VAL A 131 -6.60 -1.92 -14.38
C VAL A 131 -5.68 -1.38 -13.28
N ILE A 132 -4.37 -1.48 -13.49
CA ILE A 132 -3.36 -0.81 -12.66
C ILE A 132 -3.27 0.67 -13.04
N GLU A 133 -3.61 1.55 -12.11
CA GLU A 133 -3.62 2.99 -12.33
C GLU A 133 -2.21 3.59 -12.28
N ALA A 134 -1.66 4.01 -13.43
CA ALA A 134 -0.32 4.59 -13.52
C ALA A 134 -0.11 5.81 -12.61
N ASP A 135 -1.13 6.68 -12.52
CA ASP A 135 -1.05 7.91 -11.75
C ASP A 135 -1.17 7.71 -10.24
N THR A 136 -1.40 6.46 -9.80
CA THR A 136 -1.47 6.10 -8.37
C THR A 136 -0.19 5.47 -7.84
N GLN A 137 0.86 5.37 -8.67
CA GLN A 137 2.05 4.61 -8.33
C GLN A 137 2.90 5.24 -7.23
N PHE A 138 3.59 4.36 -6.51
CA PHE A 138 4.66 4.64 -5.56
C PHE A 138 5.89 3.83 -5.94
N ASP A 139 7.07 4.41 -5.71
CA ASP A 139 8.35 3.81 -6.10
C ASP A 139 8.62 2.47 -5.39
N ASN A 140 8.13 2.32 -4.15
CA ASN A 140 8.24 1.08 -3.36
C ASN A 140 7.29 1.08 -2.15
N LEU A 141 7.23 -0.07 -1.48
CA LEU A 141 6.36 -0.31 -0.32
C LEU A 141 6.70 0.57 0.90
N ASP A 142 7.98 0.89 1.15
CA ASP A 142 8.36 1.75 2.26
C ASP A 142 7.77 3.16 2.10
N VAL A 143 7.89 3.73 0.89
CA VAL A 143 7.33 5.06 0.59
C VAL A 143 5.81 5.02 0.62
N PHE A 144 5.19 3.99 0.04
CA PHE A 144 3.74 3.81 0.11
C PHE A 144 3.24 3.80 1.55
N LEU A 145 3.81 2.93 2.40
CA LEU A 145 3.37 2.80 3.79
C LEU A 145 3.63 4.07 4.60
N TRP A 146 4.77 4.72 4.40
CA TRP A 146 5.05 6.01 5.04
C TRP A 146 3.99 7.06 4.68
N SER A 147 3.60 7.09 3.40
CA SER A 147 2.64 8.04 2.86
C SER A 147 1.22 7.77 3.32
N ILE A 148 0.74 6.54 3.18
CA ILE A 148 -0.64 6.17 3.46
C ILE A 148 -0.96 6.23 4.96
N VAL A 149 -0.01 5.85 5.83
CA VAL A 149 -0.16 5.94 7.29
C VAL A 149 -0.33 7.41 7.71
N ARG A 150 0.47 8.32 7.15
CA ARG A 150 0.35 9.76 7.42
C ARG A 150 -0.93 10.33 6.84
N TYR A 151 -1.32 9.90 5.65
CA TYR A 151 -2.59 10.28 5.04
C TYR A 151 -3.79 9.92 5.93
N HIS A 152 -3.87 8.67 6.41
CA HIS A 152 -4.93 8.26 7.33
C HIS A 152 -4.84 8.99 8.68
N ALA A 153 -3.65 9.27 9.19
CA ALA A 153 -3.47 10.05 10.41
C ALA A 153 -4.00 11.49 10.26
N VAL A 154 -3.82 12.10 9.08
CA VAL A 154 -4.42 13.40 8.76
C VAL A 154 -5.93 13.30 8.66
N ARG A 155 -6.48 12.28 7.97
CA ARG A 155 -7.93 12.06 7.87
C ARG A 155 -8.60 11.83 9.23
N ALA A 156 -7.92 11.16 10.14
CA ALA A 156 -8.38 10.93 11.50
C ALA A 156 -8.23 12.17 12.40
N GLY A 157 -7.60 13.26 11.92
CA GLY A 157 -7.39 14.49 12.69
C GLY A 157 -6.33 14.38 13.79
N VAL A 158 -5.50 13.33 13.77
CA VAL A 158 -4.41 13.13 14.76
C VAL A 158 -3.06 13.65 14.27
N LEU A 159 -2.98 14.03 12.99
CA LEU A 159 -1.82 14.66 12.37
C LEU A 159 -2.29 15.85 11.53
N GLU A 160 -1.62 17.00 11.67
CA GLU A 160 -1.93 18.19 10.86
C GLU A 160 -1.37 18.02 9.44
N LEU A 161 -2.15 18.34 8.41
CA LEU A 161 -1.70 18.30 7.01
C LEU A 161 -0.41 19.11 6.80
N ALA A 162 -0.36 20.31 7.41
CA ALA A 162 0.79 21.20 7.32
C ALA A 162 2.10 20.58 7.85
N ALA A 163 2.03 19.52 8.66
CA ALA A 163 3.20 18.80 9.17
C ALA A 163 3.82 17.83 8.14
N VAL A 164 3.09 17.44 7.09
CA VAL A 164 3.52 16.40 6.13
C VAL A 164 3.47 16.85 4.67
N GLU A 165 2.73 17.90 4.35
CA GLU A 165 2.48 18.35 2.98
C GLU A 165 3.77 18.66 2.19
N ALA A 166 4.78 19.25 2.84
CA ALA A 166 6.06 19.53 2.22
C ALA A 166 6.86 18.25 1.90
N ASP A 167 6.78 17.25 2.78
CA ASP A 167 7.44 15.96 2.60
C ASP A 167 6.74 15.14 1.49
N PHE A 168 5.41 15.16 1.45
CA PHE A 168 4.65 14.60 0.33
C PHE A 168 5.07 15.16 -1.02
N ARG A 169 5.20 16.49 -1.13
CA ARG A 169 5.69 17.13 -2.36
C ARG A 169 7.14 16.82 -2.65
N ALA A 170 7.99 16.70 -1.62
CA ALA A 170 9.39 16.37 -1.79
C ALA A 170 9.60 14.93 -2.30
N LEU A 171 8.81 13.98 -1.82
CA LEU A 171 8.86 12.59 -2.25
C LEU A 171 8.35 12.40 -3.69
N GLY A 172 7.50 13.29 -4.20
CA GLY A 172 7.18 13.34 -5.63
C GLY A 172 6.35 12.17 -6.15
N GLN A 173 5.68 11.41 -5.28
CA GLN A 173 5.00 10.17 -5.66
C GLN A 173 3.69 10.47 -6.42
N PRO A 174 3.46 9.88 -7.61
CA PRO A 174 2.22 10.04 -8.36
C PRO A 174 0.96 9.84 -7.51
N GLY A 175 0.89 8.74 -6.75
CA GLY A 175 -0.26 8.43 -5.90
C GLY A 175 -0.53 9.45 -4.79
N VAL A 176 0.41 10.33 -4.48
CA VAL A 176 0.22 11.42 -3.53
C VAL A 176 -0.18 12.73 -4.23
N LEU A 177 0.37 12.98 -5.41
CA LEU A 177 0.36 14.30 -6.06
C LEU A 177 -0.61 14.44 -7.23
N ALA A 178 -1.18 13.33 -7.73
CA ALA A 178 -2.14 13.37 -8.83
C ALA A 178 -3.28 14.39 -8.54
N PRO A 179 -3.59 15.33 -9.45
CA PRO A 179 -4.43 16.49 -9.12
C PRO A 179 -5.84 16.18 -8.63
N GLU A 180 -6.44 15.07 -9.05
CA GLU A 180 -7.83 14.72 -8.74
C GLU A 180 -7.94 13.50 -7.83
N VAL A 181 -6.99 12.57 -7.93
CA VAL A 181 -7.04 11.26 -7.26
C VAL A 181 -5.91 11.02 -6.25
N GLY A 182 -4.91 11.92 -6.21
CA GLY A 182 -3.78 11.79 -5.31
C GLY A 182 -4.18 12.03 -3.85
N LEU A 183 -3.41 11.45 -2.92
CA LEU A 183 -3.70 11.59 -1.49
C LEU A 183 -3.89 13.06 -1.07
N LEU A 184 -3.06 13.99 -1.55
CA LEU A 184 -3.21 15.42 -1.22
C LEU A 184 -4.52 16.03 -1.73
N ALA A 185 -4.97 15.66 -2.93
CA ALA A 185 -6.22 16.16 -3.49
C ALA A 185 -7.43 15.72 -2.65
N SER A 186 -7.36 14.52 -2.05
CA SER A 186 -8.43 14.02 -1.18
C SER A 186 -8.42 14.58 0.25
N LEU A 187 -7.39 15.33 0.64
CA LEU A 187 -7.27 16.00 1.96
C LEU A 187 -7.63 17.49 1.93
N SER A 188 -7.75 18.09 0.75
CA SER A 188 -7.98 19.53 0.55
C SER A 188 -9.45 19.94 0.52
#